data_AF-A0A3N1JYZ3-F1
#
_entry.id   AF-A0A3N1JYZ3-F1
#
_cell.length_a   1.000
_cell.length_b   1.000
_cell.length_c   1.000
_cell.angle_alpha   90.00
_cell.angle_beta   90.00
_cell.angle_gamma   90.00
#
_symmetry.space_group_name_H-M   'P 1'
#
loop_
_entity.id
_entity.type
_entity.pdbx_description
1 polymer ?
#
loop_
_entity_poly.entity_id
_entity_poly.type
_entity_poly.pdbx_seq_one_letter_code
_entity_poly.pdbx_strand_id
1 'polypeptide(L)'
;MSAQRTSGVPDVPGVPSASSAMTGSTRTTLVAGVLVGLAAVLAFVDLVAVPSLLSTAGPLLALAGAVLLVVGVRGETGLGRVSALASTGVVLLFVPDVVDQALSSLLRDLATSASVGALTLGTALSVVRLVAVGLAVAAVVVVVRRRLLEPWPRRALVAVVAAAVFFTLLPFVPSSTLGLLVIVTRLYLLPPVLSLLLGVALVLHGRGGRVRSRVGRGLEAWRSSTDVVRR
;
A
#
# COMPACT_ATOMS: atom_id res chain seq x y z
N MET A 1 5.84 -2.78 -65.24
CA MET A 1 5.70 -1.75 -64.19
C MET A 1 4.46 -2.09 -63.40
N SER A 2 4.66 -2.72 -62.23
CA SER A 2 3.60 -3.37 -61.46
C SER A 2 3.41 -2.59 -60.16
N ALA A 3 2.22 -2.01 -59.97
CA ALA A 3 1.90 -1.13 -58.86
C ALA A 3 1.78 -1.90 -57.53
N GLN A 4 2.59 -1.48 -56.56
CA GLN A 4 2.63 -1.96 -55.19
C GLN A 4 1.43 -1.39 -54.41
N ARG A 5 0.40 -2.21 -54.15
CA ARG A 5 -0.69 -1.85 -53.23
C ARG A 5 -0.21 -2.00 -51.78
N THR A 6 0.20 -0.89 -51.19
CA THR A 6 0.36 -0.75 -49.74
C THR A 6 -1.02 -0.59 -49.12
N SER A 7 -1.54 -1.64 -48.49
CA SER A 7 -2.71 -1.52 -47.61
C SER A 7 -2.27 -0.87 -46.30
N GLY A 8 -2.22 0.46 -46.30
CA GLY A 8 -2.10 1.26 -45.09
C GLY A 8 -3.37 1.12 -44.25
N VAL A 9 -3.27 0.38 -43.15
CA VAL A 9 -4.23 0.50 -42.05
C VAL A 9 -3.89 1.83 -41.36
N PRO A 10 -4.81 2.81 -41.32
CA PRO A 10 -4.56 4.05 -40.63
C PRO A 10 -4.47 3.80 -39.12
N ASP A 11 -3.33 4.17 -38.53
CA ASP A 11 -3.18 4.31 -37.10
C ASP A 11 -4.23 5.30 -36.60
N VAL A 12 -5.20 4.82 -35.82
CA VAL A 12 -6.20 5.66 -35.15
C VAL A 12 -5.48 6.39 -34.01
N PRO A 13 -5.25 7.70 -34.10
CA PRO A 13 -4.65 8.47 -33.02
C PRO A 13 -5.78 8.80 -32.03
N GLY A 14 -5.81 8.13 -30.87
CA GLY A 14 -6.75 8.55 -29.84
C GLY A 14 -7.20 7.53 -28.81
N VAL A 15 -6.77 6.27 -28.86
CA VAL A 15 -6.94 5.40 -27.70
C VAL A 15 -5.67 5.51 -26.87
N PRO A 16 -5.65 6.27 -25.75
CA PRO A 16 -4.59 6.12 -24.78
C PRO A 16 -4.61 4.65 -24.37
N SER A 17 -3.60 3.89 -24.80
CA SER A 17 -3.34 2.58 -24.25
C SER A 17 -3.20 2.81 -22.76
N ALA A 18 -4.18 2.36 -22.00
CA ALA A 18 -4.19 2.42 -20.55
C ALA A 18 -3.10 1.45 -20.06
N SER A 19 -1.84 1.84 -20.26
CA SER A 19 -0.69 1.31 -19.57
C SER A 19 -0.88 1.73 -18.12
N SER A 20 -1.67 0.94 -17.40
CA SER A 20 -1.77 1.05 -15.94
C SER A 20 -0.34 1.07 -15.40
N ALA A 21 0.00 2.13 -14.68
CA ALA A 21 1.39 2.57 -14.54
C ALA A 21 2.27 1.66 -13.65
N MET A 22 1.75 0.52 -13.19
CA MET A 22 2.52 -0.53 -12.50
C MET A 22 2.29 -1.94 -13.03
N THR A 23 1.56 -2.13 -14.14
CA THR A 23 1.22 -3.48 -14.64
C THR A 23 2.43 -4.35 -15.00
N GLY A 24 3.64 -3.78 -15.05
CA GLY A 24 4.91 -4.49 -15.25
C GLY A 24 5.78 -4.70 -13.99
N SER A 25 5.43 -4.17 -12.81
CA SER A 25 6.30 -4.20 -11.62
C SER A 25 5.97 -5.37 -10.67
N THR A 26 6.22 -6.60 -11.15
CA THR A 26 5.86 -7.82 -10.43
C THR A 26 6.72 -8.11 -9.19
N ARG A 27 8.02 -7.77 -9.20
CA ARG A 27 8.92 -8.03 -8.06
C ARG A 27 8.69 -7.01 -6.96
N THR A 28 8.57 -5.73 -7.31
CA THR A 28 8.31 -4.65 -6.34
C THR A 28 7.02 -4.91 -5.58
N THR A 29 5.93 -5.19 -6.31
CA THR A 29 4.61 -5.40 -5.69
C THR A 29 4.57 -6.66 -4.84
N LEU A 30 5.24 -7.73 -5.26
CA LEU A 30 5.35 -8.95 -4.46
C LEU A 30 6.12 -8.72 -3.16
N VAL A 31 7.32 -8.13 -3.23
CA VAL A 31 8.16 -7.92 -2.04
C VAL A 31 7.49 -6.94 -1.08
N ALA A 32 6.92 -5.86 -1.60
CA ALA A 32 6.15 -4.93 -0.77
C ALA A 32 4.94 -5.60 -0.12
N GLY A 33 4.20 -6.42 -0.87
CA GLY A 33 3.08 -7.18 -0.33
C GLY A 33 3.48 -8.14 0.79
N VAL A 34 4.63 -8.80 0.67
CA VAL A 34 5.17 -9.67 1.73
C VAL A 34 5.54 -8.84 2.97
N LEU A 35 6.21 -7.71 2.80
CA LEU A 35 6.61 -6.85 3.93
C LEU A 35 5.38 -6.29 4.67
N VAL A 36 4.39 -5.76 3.94
CA VAL A 36 3.13 -5.27 4.52
C VAL A 36 2.31 -6.41 5.15
N GLY A 37 2.28 -7.59 4.51
CA GLY A 37 1.60 -8.76 5.05
C GLY A 37 2.25 -9.26 6.35
N LEU A 38 3.58 -9.34 6.41
CA LEU A 38 4.31 -9.69 7.62
C LEU A 38 4.10 -8.65 8.73
N ALA A 39 4.12 -7.36 8.40
CA ALA A 39 3.80 -6.32 9.35
C ALA A 39 2.40 -6.50 9.98
N ALA A 40 1.40 -6.83 9.17
CA ALA A 40 0.06 -7.12 9.64
C ALA A 40 -0.01 -8.36 10.55
N VAL A 41 0.72 -9.43 10.22
CA VAL A 41 0.84 -10.62 11.07
C VAL A 41 1.47 -10.27 12.41
N LEU A 42 2.55 -9.47 12.42
CA LEU A 42 3.19 -9.03 13.66
C LEU A 42 2.22 -8.18 14.51
N ALA A 43 1.43 -7.31 13.87
CA ALA A 43 0.39 -6.55 14.58
C ALA A 43 -0.68 -7.46 15.22
N PHE A 44 -1.07 -8.57 14.57
CA PHE A 44 -1.93 -9.57 15.21
C PHE A 44 -1.28 -10.26 16.40
N VAL A 45 0.02 -10.58 16.31
CA VAL A 45 0.75 -11.19 17.43
C VAL A 45 0.85 -10.21 18.60
N ASP A 46 1.12 -8.93 18.33
CA ASP A 46 1.22 -7.88 19.34
C ASP A 46 -0.10 -7.64 20.10
N LEU A 47 -1.26 -7.90 19.46
CA LEU A 47 -2.57 -7.84 20.13
C LEU A 47 -2.79 -8.93 21.19
N VAL A 48 -2.02 -10.02 21.14
CA VAL A 48 -2.19 -11.18 22.04
C VAL A 48 -0.95 -11.40 22.94
N ALA A 49 0.20 -10.81 22.57
CA ALA A 49 1.46 -10.94 23.29
C ALA A 49 1.71 -9.78 24.27
N VAL A 50 2.53 -10.02 25.29
CA VAL A 50 3.06 -8.97 26.18
C VAL A 50 3.98 -8.03 25.37
N PRO A 51 3.98 -6.70 25.59
CA PRO A 51 4.71 -5.75 24.75
C PRO A 51 6.19 -6.15 24.59
N SER A 52 6.59 -6.41 23.36
CA SER A 52 7.91 -6.91 23.01
C SER A 52 8.48 -6.18 21.79
N LEU A 53 9.69 -6.54 21.36
CA LEU A 53 10.35 -6.03 20.15
C LEU A 53 9.45 -6.05 18.89
N LEU A 54 8.40 -6.88 18.90
CA LEU A 54 7.38 -6.99 17.85
C LEU A 54 6.65 -5.66 17.59
N SER A 55 6.40 -4.89 18.64
CA SER A 55 5.69 -3.61 18.57
C SER A 55 6.42 -2.54 17.74
N THR A 56 7.75 -2.67 17.59
CA THR A 56 8.57 -1.79 16.74
C THR A 56 8.83 -2.38 15.35
N ALA A 57 8.98 -3.71 15.26
CA ALA A 57 9.28 -4.38 14.00
C ALA A 57 8.13 -4.30 12.98
N GLY A 58 6.88 -4.38 13.44
CA GLY A 58 5.68 -4.30 12.58
C GLY A 58 5.59 -2.98 11.78
N PRO A 59 5.53 -1.82 12.45
CA PRO A 59 5.46 -0.52 11.77
C PRO A 59 6.62 -0.27 10.81
N LEU A 60 7.84 -0.67 11.18
CA LEU A 60 9.03 -0.54 10.32
C LEU A 60 8.93 -1.41 9.06
N LEU A 61 8.41 -2.63 9.16
CA LEU A 61 8.19 -3.50 8.00
C LEU A 61 7.11 -2.93 7.06
N ALA A 62 6.03 -2.38 7.61
CA ALA A 62 4.99 -1.73 6.82
C ALA A 62 5.54 -0.52 6.06
N LEU A 63 6.33 0.32 6.74
CA LEU A 63 7.01 1.46 6.13
C LEU A 63 8.01 1.03 5.06
N ALA A 64 8.82 -0.01 5.32
CA ALA A 64 9.75 -0.55 4.33
C ALA A 64 9.03 -1.07 3.08
N GLY A 65 7.88 -1.74 3.25
CA GLY A 65 7.03 -2.17 2.14
C GLY A 65 6.47 -1.00 1.34
N ALA A 66 6.02 0.07 2.01
CA ALA A 66 5.53 1.29 1.37
C ALA A 66 6.64 2.02 0.59
N VAL A 67 7.82 2.18 1.19
CA VAL A 67 8.99 2.77 0.53
C VAL A 67 9.39 1.95 -0.69
N LEU A 68 9.34 0.62 -0.59
CA LEU A 68 9.66 -0.26 -1.71
C LEU A 68 8.65 -0.10 -2.87
N LEU A 69 7.34 0.05 -2.59
CA LEU A 69 6.35 0.39 -3.63
C LEU A 69 6.63 1.73 -4.31
N VAL A 70 7.15 2.70 -3.55
CA VAL A 70 7.48 4.04 -4.07
C VAL A 70 8.73 4.02 -4.94
N VAL A 71 9.81 3.42 -4.43
CA VAL A 71 11.13 3.46 -5.08
C VAL A 71 11.20 2.46 -6.24
N GLY A 72 10.58 1.29 -6.09
CA GLY A 72 10.76 0.17 -7.00
C GLY A 72 12.00 -0.66 -6.66
N VAL A 73 12.07 -1.87 -7.22
CA VAL A 73 13.25 -2.75 -7.16
C VAL A 73 14.02 -2.66 -8.48
N ARG A 74 15.34 -2.89 -8.47
CA ARG A 74 16.23 -2.82 -9.66
C ARG A 74 15.54 -3.31 -10.94
N GLY A 75 15.41 -2.41 -11.91
CA GLY A 75 14.83 -2.69 -13.23
C GLY A 75 13.30 -2.57 -13.30
N GLU A 76 12.61 -2.28 -12.19
CA GLU A 76 11.17 -2.01 -12.16
C GLU A 76 10.90 -0.59 -11.63
N THR A 77 9.92 0.09 -12.22
CA THR A 77 9.51 1.44 -11.80
C THR A 77 8.53 1.39 -10.64
N GLY A 78 8.85 2.06 -9.53
CA GLY A 78 7.92 2.29 -8.42
C GLY A 78 6.96 3.47 -8.67
N LEU A 79 6.01 3.65 -7.74
CA LEU A 79 4.98 4.71 -7.78
C LEU A 79 5.57 6.13 -7.87
N GLY A 80 6.76 6.35 -7.30
CA GLY A 80 7.39 7.68 -7.23
C GLY A 80 7.74 8.26 -8.60
N ARG A 81 7.98 7.41 -9.60
CA ARG A 81 8.23 7.87 -10.99
C ARG A 81 6.95 8.29 -11.71
N VAL A 82 5.78 7.86 -11.23
CA VAL A 82 4.49 8.13 -11.86
C VAL A 82 3.76 9.28 -11.19
N SER A 83 3.84 9.37 -9.87
CA SER A 83 3.24 10.45 -9.10
C SER A 83 3.92 10.64 -7.75
N ALA A 84 4.58 11.80 -7.59
CA ALA A 84 5.16 12.23 -6.32
C ALA A 84 4.12 12.26 -5.19
N LEU A 85 2.90 12.73 -5.49
CA LEU A 85 1.82 12.81 -4.50
C LEU A 85 1.34 11.42 -4.05
N ALA A 86 1.19 10.47 -4.99
CA ALA A 86 0.86 9.10 -4.65
C ALA A 86 1.96 8.44 -3.79
N SER A 87 3.23 8.69 -4.12
CA SER A 87 4.33 8.16 -3.33
C SER A 87 4.39 8.73 -1.92
N THR A 88 4.29 10.05 -1.79
CA THR A 88 4.40 10.70 -0.49
C THR A 88 3.26 10.29 0.42
N GLY A 89 2.01 10.22 -0.07
CA GLY A 89 0.90 9.80 0.78
C GLY A 89 0.90 8.30 1.12
N VAL A 90 1.43 7.42 0.25
CA VAL A 90 1.60 6.00 0.60
C VAL A 90 2.65 5.82 1.70
N VAL A 91 3.75 6.57 1.67
CA VAL A 91 4.76 6.53 2.74
C VAL A 91 4.20 7.15 4.03
N LEU A 92 3.59 8.33 3.93
CA LEU A 92 3.01 9.03 5.08
C LEU A 92 1.86 8.29 5.74
N LEU A 93 1.24 7.32 5.07
CA LEU A 93 0.25 6.45 5.71
C LEU A 93 0.84 5.66 6.89
N PHE A 94 2.11 5.25 6.81
CA PHE A 94 2.75 4.36 7.80
C PHE A 94 3.75 5.09 8.71
N VAL A 95 4.18 6.30 8.34
CA VAL A 95 5.11 7.11 9.17
C VAL A 95 4.56 7.40 10.57
N PRO A 96 3.28 7.79 10.76
CA PRO A 96 2.78 8.12 12.09
C PRO A 96 2.86 6.95 13.08
N ASP A 97 2.70 5.71 12.63
CA ASP A 97 2.80 4.53 13.50
C ASP A 97 4.24 4.30 13.96
N VAL A 98 5.22 4.53 13.08
CA VAL A 98 6.64 4.47 13.44
C VAL A 98 7.01 5.56 14.43
N VAL A 99 6.53 6.79 14.22
CA VAL A 99 6.79 7.93 15.10
C VAL A 99 6.14 7.72 16.47
N ASP A 100 4.89 7.27 16.50
CA ASP A 100 4.15 6.99 17.76
C ASP A 100 4.86 5.93 18.58
N GLN A 101 5.35 4.87 17.92
CA GLN A 101 6.09 3.81 18.58
C GLN A 101 7.44 4.27 19.13
N ALA A 102 8.23 4.99 18.33
CA ALA A 102 9.52 5.55 18.76
C ALA A 102 9.36 6.54 19.93
N LEU A 103 8.29 7.33 19.91
CA LEU A 103 8.01 8.29 20.95
C LEU A 103 7.48 7.63 22.21
N SER A 104 6.67 6.58 22.08
CA SER A 104 6.20 5.76 23.19
C SER A 104 7.33 5.00 23.89
N SER A 105 8.41 4.63 23.17
CA SER A 105 9.63 4.13 23.81
C SER A 105 10.39 5.23 24.54
N LEU A 106 10.58 6.39 23.92
CA LEU A 106 11.26 7.53 24.55
C LEU A 106 10.54 8.02 25.81
N LEU A 107 9.21 8.11 25.76
CA LEU A 107 8.37 8.51 26.89
C LEU A 107 8.43 7.48 28.03
N ARG A 108 8.53 6.18 27.73
CA ARG A 108 8.73 5.16 28.77
C ARG A 108 10.07 5.35 29.50
N ASP A 109 11.12 5.72 28.76
CA ASP A 109 12.44 5.99 29.33
C ASP A 109 12.46 7.32 30.12
N LEU A 110 11.67 8.30 29.69
CA LEU A 110 11.56 9.65 30.28
C LEU A 110 10.50 9.75 31.40
N ALA A 111 9.60 8.78 31.56
CA ALA A 111 8.44 8.80 32.47
C ALA A 111 8.78 8.96 33.97
N THR A 112 10.06 8.99 34.33
CA THR A 112 10.51 9.41 35.67
C THR A 112 10.37 10.91 35.91
N SER A 113 10.15 11.74 34.87
CA SER A 113 10.12 13.19 34.99
C SER A 113 9.24 13.89 33.93
N ALA A 114 8.12 14.46 34.39
CA ALA A 114 7.27 15.49 33.75
C ALA A 114 5.98 15.06 33.02
N SER A 115 4.85 15.51 33.57
CA SER A 115 3.48 15.35 33.05
C SER A 115 3.05 16.41 32.03
N VAL A 116 3.69 17.59 32.01
CA VAL A 116 3.32 18.69 31.11
C VAL A 116 3.88 18.49 29.69
N GLY A 117 5.09 17.92 29.57
CA GLY A 117 5.69 17.60 28.27
C GLY A 117 4.95 16.49 27.53
N ALA A 118 4.36 15.53 28.24
CA ALA A 118 3.61 14.43 27.63
C ALA A 118 2.33 14.92 26.90
N LEU A 119 1.64 15.92 27.47
CA LEU A 119 0.43 16.49 26.88
C LEU A 119 0.70 17.27 25.59
N THR A 120 1.73 18.11 25.57
CA THR A 120 2.12 18.88 24.36
C THR A 120 2.66 17.97 23.26
N LEU A 121 3.33 16.87 23.64
CA LEU A 121 3.81 15.87 22.69
C LEU A 121 2.67 15.05 22.09
N GLY A 122 1.68 14.66 22.88
CA GLY A 122 0.49 13.94 22.42
C GLY A 122 -0.38 14.77 21.46
N THR A 123 -0.53 16.08 21.70
CA THR A 123 -1.23 16.97 20.76
C THR A 123 -0.45 17.15 19.47
N ALA A 124 0.87 17.34 19.53
CA ALA A 124 1.72 17.42 18.34
C ALA A 124 1.63 16.14 17.48
N LEU A 125 1.68 14.96 18.09
CA LEU A 125 1.48 13.67 17.40
C LEU A 125 0.11 13.57 16.73
N SER A 126 -0.94 14.03 17.41
CA SER A 126 -2.31 14.02 16.87
C SER A 126 -2.42 14.90 15.63
N VAL A 127 -1.77 16.08 15.64
CA VAL A 127 -1.68 16.96 14.47
C VAL A 127 -0.89 16.31 13.33
N VAL A 128 0.26 15.69 13.62
CA VAL A 128 1.06 14.98 12.61
C VAL A 128 0.25 13.83 11.99
N ARG A 129 -0.47 13.05 12.80
CA ARG A 129 -1.38 11.99 12.33
C ARG A 129 -2.46 12.54 11.40
N LEU A 130 -3.09 13.64 11.79
CA LEU A 130 -4.15 14.27 10.99
C LEU A 130 -3.62 14.73 9.62
N VAL A 131 -2.46 15.38 9.59
CA VAL A 131 -1.80 15.83 8.35
C VAL A 131 -1.40 14.64 7.48
N ALA A 132 -0.79 13.62 8.08
CA ALA A 132 -0.35 12.42 7.38
C ALA A 132 -1.53 11.68 6.73
N VAL A 133 -2.64 11.52 7.46
CA VAL A 133 -3.87 10.92 6.93
C VAL A 133 -4.49 11.79 5.83
N GLY A 134 -4.52 13.11 5.99
CA GLY A 134 -5.00 14.01 4.93
C GLY A 134 -4.21 13.84 3.62
N LEU A 135 -2.89 13.71 3.71
CA LEU A 135 -2.02 13.45 2.56
C LEU A 135 -2.21 12.03 2.00
N ALA A 136 -2.42 11.02 2.86
CA ALA A 136 -2.72 9.66 2.43
C ALA A 136 -4.07 9.57 1.68
N VAL A 137 -5.10 10.30 2.12
CA VAL A 137 -6.38 10.42 1.42
C VAL A 137 -6.17 11.02 0.03
N ALA A 138 -5.43 12.14 -0.06
CA ALA A 138 -5.12 12.77 -1.35
C ALA A 138 -4.36 11.81 -2.28
N ALA A 139 -3.40 11.05 -1.76
CA ALA A 139 -2.67 10.04 -2.53
C ALA A 139 -3.58 8.91 -3.03
N VAL A 140 -4.48 8.38 -2.20
CA VAL A 140 -5.44 7.36 -2.63
C VAL A 140 -6.35 7.88 -3.73
N VAL A 141 -6.83 9.12 -3.63
CA VAL A 141 -7.63 9.75 -4.69
C VAL A 141 -6.84 9.78 -6.01
N VAL A 142 -5.55 10.13 -5.98
CA VAL A 142 -4.69 10.11 -7.17
C VAL A 142 -4.48 8.68 -7.70
N VAL A 143 -4.21 7.71 -6.83
CA VAL A 143 -4.07 6.29 -7.20
C VAL A 143 -5.33 5.75 -7.87
N VAL A 144 -6.50 6.12 -7.34
CA VAL A 144 -7.80 5.70 -7.88
C VAL A 144 -8.08 6.39 -9.21
N ARG A 145 -7.96 7.72 -9.29
CA ARG A 145 -8.23 8.50 -10.51
C ARG A 145 -7.30 8.12 -11.65
N ARG A 146 -6.00 7.96 -11.38
CA ARG A 146 -4.99 7.61 -12.38
C ARG A 146 -4.85 6.11 -12.62
N ARG A 147 -5.66 5.27 -11.96
CA ARG A 147 -5.64 3.80 -12.06
C ARG A 147 -4.21 3.23 -11.94
N LEU A 148 -3.45 3.74 -10.97
CA LEU A 148 -2.02 3.40 -10.81
C LEU A 148 -1.80 1.96 -10.33
N LEU A 149 -2.80 1.39 -9.67
CA LEU A 149 -2.82 0.03 -9.17
C LEU A 149 -3.96 -0.77 -9.80
N GLU A 150 -3.78 -2.09 -9.88
CA GLU A 150 -4.85 -3.01 -10.25
C GLU A 150 -6.05 -2.92 -9.28
N PRO A 151 -7.25 -3.37 -9.70
CA PRO A 151 -8.49 -3.14 -8.96
C PRO A 151 -8.46 -3.64 -7.52
N TRP A 152 -7.81 -4.78 -7.27
CA TRP A 152 -7.75 -5.44 -5.96
C TRP A 152 -6.82 -4.69 -4.97
N PRO A 153 -5.52 -4.47 -5.27
CA PRO A 153 -4.67 -3.64 -4.42
C PRO A 153 -5.23 -2.23 -4.19
N ARG A 154 -5.86 -1.65 -5.22
CA ARG A 154 -6.51 -0.33 -5.10
C ARG A 154 -7.65 -0.33 -4.08
N ARG A 155 -8.56 -1.31 -4.13
CA ARG A 155 -9.67 -1.42 -3.16
C ARG A 155 -9.15 -1.65 -1.74
N ALA A 156 -8.15 -2.51 -1.58
CA ALA A 156 -7.54 -2.75 -0.29
C ALA A 156 -6.88 -1.48 0.28
N LEU A 157 -6.17 -0.71 -0.55
CA LEU A 157 -5.56 0.56 -0.14
C LEU A 157 -6.61 1.58 0.29
N VAL A 158 -7.72 1.70 -0.44
CA VAL A 158 -8.85 2.56 -0.06
C VAL A 158 -9.40 2.16 1.31
N ALA A 159 -9.57 0.86 1.56
CA ALA A 159 -10.07 0.37 2.85
C ALA A 159 -9.10 0.70 3.99
N VAL A 160 -7.79 0.48 3.80
CA VAL A 160 -6.76 0.83 4.80
C VAL A 160 -6.81 2.32 5.13
N VAL A 161 -6.88 3.19 4.12
CA VAL A 161 -6.95 4.64 4.36
C VAL A 161 -8.26 5.06 5.02
N ALA A 162 -9.39 4.46 4.63
CA ALA A 162 -10.67 4.72 5.29
C ALA A 162 -10.63 4.34 6.78
N ALA A 163 -10.01 3.21 7.12
CA ALA A 163 -9.78 2.83 8.51
C ALA A 163 -8.84 3.80 9.23
N ALA A 164 -7.73 4.20 8.60
CA ALA A 164 -6.80 5.17 9.17
C ALA A 164 -7.49 6.52 9.47
N VAL A 165 -8.35 6.99 8.58
CA VAL A 165 -9.21 8.18 8.80
C VAL A 165 -10.11 7.97 10.02
N PHE A 166 -10.84 6.86 10.07
CA PHE A 166 -11.74 6.56 11.18
C PHE A 166 -11.01 6.57 12.53
N PHE A 167 -9.88 5.86 12.65
CA PHE A 167 -9.12 5.80 13.89
C PHE A 167 -8.42 7.10 14.25
N THR A 168 -8.05 7.92 13.27
CA THR A 168 -7.44 9.24 13.51
C THR A 168 -8.46 10.26 14.00
N LEU A 169 -9.71 10.14 13.56
CA LEU A 169 -10.80 11.03 13.99
C LEU A 169 -11.43 10.60 15.32
N LEU A 170 -11.27 9.34 15.71
CA LEU A 170 -11.85 8.76 16.91
C LEU A 170 -11.57 9.56 18.20
N PRO A 171 -10.33 10.06 18.46
CA PRO A 171 -10.03 10.84 19.68
C PRO A 171 -10.77 12.18 19.76
N PHE A 172 -11.30 12.68 18.64
CA PHE A 172 -12.06 13.94 18.58
C PHE A 172 -13.57 13.73 18.80
N VAL A 173 -14.03 12.48 18.94
CA VAL A 173 -15.43 12.16 19.22
C VAL A 173 -15.66 12.18 20.74
N PRO A 174 -16.64 12.95 21.26
CA PRO A 174 -16.94 13.00 22.69
C PRO A 174 -17.21 11.60 23.26
N SER A 175 -16.42 11.19 24.26
CA SER A 175 -16.39 9.83 24.82
C SER A 175 -17.53 9.50 25.80
N SER A 176 -18.58 10.31 25.85
CA SER A 176 -19.69 10.20 26.83
C SER A 176 -20.59 8.97 26.63
N THR A 177 -20.26 8.04 25.73
CA THR A 177 -21.06 6.84 25.44
C THR A 177 -20.25 5.55 25.62
N LEU A 178 -20.66 4.72 26.59
CA LEU A 178 -20.14 3.35 26.81
C LEU A 178 -20.18 2.47 25.54
N GLY A 179 -21.13 2.72 24.64
CA GLY A 179 -21.22 2.02 23.35
C GLY A 179 -20.04 2.29 22.42
N LEU A 180 -19.44 3.49 22.50
CA LEU A 180 -18.27 3.86 21.71
C LEU A 180 -17.05 3.03 22.12
N LEU A 181 -16.90 2.73 23.40
CA LEU A 181 -15.78 1.94 23.93
C LEU A 181 -15.85 0.46 23.52
N VAL A 182 -17.05 -0.12 23.45
CA VAL A 182 -17.30 -1.49 22.95
C VAL A 182 -17.09 -1.58 21.44
N ILE A 183 -17.53 -0.57 20.70
CA ILE A 183 -17.31 -0.47 19.25
C ILE A 183 -15.81 -0.36 18.96
N VAL A 184 -15.10 0.48 19.69
CA VAL A 184 -13.67 0.70 19.54
C VAL A 184 -12.86 -0.56 19.83
N THR A 185 -13.15 -1.28 20.92
CA THR A 185 -12.51 -2.56 21.24
C THR A 185 -12.70 -3.61 20.14
N ARG A 186 -13.89 -3.68 19.52
CA ARG A 186 -14.14 -4.59 18.39
C ARG A 186 -13.47 -4.16 17.10
N LEU A 187 -13.31 -2.85 16.89
CA LEU A 187 -12.70 -2.32 15.67
C LEU A 187 -11.17 -2.38 15.69
N TYR A 188 -10.50 -2.57 16.84
CA TYR A 188 -9.02 -2.66 16.88
C TYR A 188 -8.41 -3.77 16.01
N LEU A 189 -9.19 -4.81 15.65
CA LEU A 189 -8.77 -5.84 14.71
C LEU A 189 -8.77 -5.36 13.25
N LEU A 190 -9.47 -4.27 12.95
CA LEU A 190 -9.71 -3.80 11.60
C LEU A 190 -8.43 -3.28 10.90
N PRO A 191 -7.56 -2.47 11.53
CA PRO A 191 -6.28 -2.07 10.93
C PRO A 191 -5.37 -3.25 10.52
N PRO A 192 -5.09 -4.26 11.37
CA PRO A 192 -4.26 -5.38 10.95
C PRO A 192 -4.94 -6.27 9.90
N VAL A 193 -6.26 -6.50 9.98
CA VAL A 193 -7.00 -7.24 8.94
C VAL A 193 -6.88 -6.56 7.58
N LEU A 194 -7.13 -5.25 7.50
CA LEU A 194 -7.09 -4.52 6.23
C LEU A 194 -5.67 -4.44 5.66
N SER A 195 -4.67 -4.29 6.53
CA SER A 195 -3.26 -4.31 6.14
C SER A 195 -2.85 -5.68 5.60
N LEU A 196 -3.34 -6.76 6.21
CA LEU A 196 -3.15 -8.13 5.71
C LEU A 196 -3.79 -8.31 4.33
N LEU A 197 -5.02 -7.84 4.14
CA LEU A 197 -5.72 -7.88 2.84
C LEU A 197 -4.95 -7.10 1.77
N LEU A 198 -4.39 -5.93 2.12
CA LEU A 198 -3.52 -5.16 1.23
C LEU A 198 -2.26 -5.95 0.86
N GLY A 199 -1.58 -6.54 1.84
CA GLY A 199 -0.41 -7.39 1.61
C GLY A 199 -0.71 -8.56 0.67
N VAL A 200 -1.79 -9.30 0.94
CA VAL A 200 -2.24 -10.43 0.10
C VAL A 200 -2.58 -9.96 -1.31
N ALA A 201 -3.32 -8.86 -1.46
CA ALA A 201 -3.68 -8.31 -2.77
C ALA A 201 -2.43 -7.94 -3.60
N LEU A 202 -1.42 -7.35 -2.97
CA LEU A 202 -0.14 -7.01 -3.60
C LEU A 202 0.66 -8.27 -4.00
N VAL A 203 0.70 -9.30 -3.15
CA VAL A 203 1.36 -10.58 -3.47
C VAL A 203 0.68 -11.29 -4.64
N LEU A 204 -0.65 -11.34 -4.64
CA LEU A 204 -1.43 -11.94 -5.73
C LEU A 204 -1.21 -11.19 -7.05
N HIS A 205 -1.15 -9.85 -7.00
CA HIS A 205 -0.84 -9.03 -8.16
C HIS A 205 0.56 -9.34 -8.72
N GLY A 206 1.58 -9.36 -7.87
CA GLY A 206 2.96 -9.68 -8.27
C GLY A 206 3.11 -11.10 -8.83
N ARG A 207 2.36 -12.08 -8.31
CA ARG A 207 2.33 -13.46 -8.85
C ARG A 207 1.58 -13.54 -10.18
N GLY A 208 0.45 -12.84 -10.33
CA GLY A 208 -0.38 -12.86 -11.53
C GLY A 208 0.36 -12.43 -12.80
N GLY A 209 1.27 -11.46 -12.70
CA GLY A 209 2.15 -11.07 -13.82
C GLY A 209 3.11 -12.18 -14.26
N ARG A 210 3.66 -12.97 -13.33
CA ARG A 210 4.53 -14.11 -13.65
C ARG A 210 3.78 -15.28 -14.30
N VAL A 211 2.53 -15.50 -13.91
CA VAL A 211 1.68 -16.53 -14.52
C VAL A 211 1.32 -16.14 -15.95
N ARG A 212 0.86 -14.90 -16.16
CA ARG A 212 0.52 -14.37 -17.50
C ARG A 212 1.70 -14.45 -18.48
N SER A 213 2.93 -14.12 -18.04
CA SER A 213 4.11 -14.20 -18.90
C SER A 213 4.57 -15.62 -19.23
N ARG A 214 4.27 -16.61 -18.39
CA ARG A 214 4.51 -18.03 -18.70
C ARG A 214 3.48 -18.55 -19.70
N VAL A 215 2.20 -18.21 -19.50
CA VAL A 215 1.12 -18.61 -20.40
C VAL A 215 1.30 -17.97 -21.79
N GLY A 216 1.68 -16.69 -21.86
CA GLY A 216 1.97 -16.01 -23.13
C GLY A 216 3.08 -16.68 -23.92
N ARG A 217 4.22 -16.98 -23.26
CA ARG A 217 5.34 -17.71 -23.90
C ARG A 217 4.95 -19.12 -24.32
N GLY A 218 4.12 -19.82 -23.54
CA GLY A 218 3.60 -21.14 -23.91
C GLY A 218 2.70 -21.08 -25.15
N LEU A 219 1.83 -20.07 -25.23
CA LEU A 219 0.97 -19.84 -26.40
C LEU A 219 1.77 -19.44 -27.65
N GLU A 220 2.80 -18.61 -27.50
CA GLU A 220 3.70 -18.24 -28.60
C GLU A 220 4.48 -19.46 -29.11
N ALA A 221 5.03 -20.27 -28.20
CA ALA A 221 5.73 -21.51 -28.54
C ALA A 221 4.82 -22.54 -29.23
N TRP A 222 3.56 -22.63 -28.81
CA TRP A 222 2.56 -23.48 -29.45
C TRP A 222 2.18 -22.97 -30.85
N ARG A 223 1.97 -21.66 -31.02
CA ARG A 223 1.70 -21.06 -32.33
C ARG A 223 2.85 -21.28 -33.30
N SER A 224 4.10 -21.07 -32.84
CA SER A 224 5.28 -21.30 -33.66
C SER A 224 5.46 -22.77 -34.04
N SER A 225 5.03 -23.73 -33.22
CA SER A 225 5.10 -25.14 -33.58
C SER A 225 3.99 -25.55 -34.56
N THR A 226 2.81 -24.93 -34.49
CA THR A 226 1.72 -25.20 -35.44
C THR A 226 1.92 -24.54 -36.81
N ASP A 227 2.64 -23.42 -36.89
CA ASP A 227 2.93 -22.73 -38.16
C ASP A 227 3.96 -23.47 -39.04
N VAL A 228 4.78 -24.35 -38.47
CA VAL A 228 5.78 -25.14 -39.22
C VAL A 228 5.12 -26.25 -40.06
N VAL A 229 3.89 -26.66 -39.75
CA VAL A 229 3.20 -27.78 -40.43
C VAL A 229 2.51 -27.34 -41.75
N ARG A 230 2.53 -26.05 -42.10
CA ARG A 230 1.86 -25.50 -43.30
C ARG A 230 2.79 -25.05 -44.43
N ARG A 231 4.05 -25.48 -44.46
CA ARG A 231 4.97 -25.22 -45.59
C ARG A 231 5.32 -26.50 -46.34
#